data_AF-A0A644T9G0-F1
#
_entry.id   AF-A0A644T9G0-F1
#
_cell.length_a   1.000
_cell.length_b   1.000
_cell.length_c   1.000
_cell.angle_alpha   90.00
_cell.angle_beta   90.00
_cell.angle_gamma   90.00
#
_symmetry.space_group_name_H-M   'P 1'
#
loop_
_entity.id
_entity.type
_entity.pdbx_description
1 polymer ?
#
loop_
_entity_poly.entity_id
_entity_poly.type
_entity_poly.pdbx_seq_one_letter_code
_entity_poly.pdbx_strand_id
1 'polypeptide(L)'
;MTKEEILAMKPGRDLDIKVALEVMGYMWFTHLIHFSEEMTVKWLGTQADLDASKGAFVAVKPEKVYELKQRDRFDEAVPNYSTDLDAARQVAGKILGSGCQISEGLSAEQVCKIALEKVGC
;
A
#
# COMPACT_ATOMS: atom_id res chain seq x y z
N MET A 1 -0.30 -7.57 13.66
CA MET A 1 -1.17 -6.41 13.92
C MET A 1 -2.46 -6.95 14.51
N THR A 2 -2.92 -6.45 15.64
CA THR A 2 -4.15 -6.93 16.26
C THR A 2 -5.37 -6.28 15.62
N LYS A 3 -6.54 -6.87 15.83
CA LYS A 3 -7.81 -6.32 15.35
C LYS A 3 -8.06 -4.91 15.92
N GLU A 4 -7.68 -4.68 17.17
CA GLU A 4 -7.84 -3.40 17.86
C GLU A 4 -7.00 -2.31 17.22
N GLU A 5 -5.77 -2.64 16.78
CA GLU A 5 -4.90 -1.70 16.07
C GLU A 5 -5.53 -1.28 14.73
N ILE A 6 -6.10 -2.22 13.97
CA ILE A 6 -6.78 -1.95 12.70
C ILE A 6 -8.00 -1.05 12.90
N LEU A 7 -8.83 -1.37 13.91
CA LEU A 7 -10.04 -0.60 14.20
C LEU A 7 -9.74 0.83 14.64
N ALA A 8 -8.62 1.04 15.35
CA ALA A 8 -8.17 2.36 15.79
C ALA A 8 -7.60 3.24 14.67
N MET A 9 -7.22 2.65 13.52
CA MET A 9 -6.74 3.43 12.37
C MET A 9 -7.86 4.32 11.82
N LYS A 10 -7.51 5.58 11.55
CA LYS A 10 -8.41 6.53 10.89
C LYS A 10 -8.31 6.38 9.38
N PRO A 11 -9.40 6.63 8.63
CA PRO A 11 -9.33 6.69 7.17
C PRO A 11 -8.39 7.81 6.72
N GLY A 12 -7.76 7.59 5.57
CA GLY A 12 -6.73 8.44 4.98
C GLY A 12 -5.40 7.72 4.82
N ARG A 13 -4.37 8.52 4.58
CA ARG A 13 -3.05 8.09 4.10
C ARG A 13 -2.48 6.85 4.80
N ASP A 14 -2.46 6.83 6.13
CA ASP A 14 -1.84 5.71 6.87
C ASP A 14 -2.58 4.38 6.66
N LEU A 15 -3.92 4.42 6.62
CA LEU A 15 -4.73 3.25 6.33
C LEU A 15 -4.57 2.83 4.86
N ASP A 16 -4.53 3.79 3.94
CA ASP A 16 -4.38 3.53 2.51
C ASP A 16 -3.04 2.88 2.17
N ILE A 17 -1.94 3.41 2.72
CA ILE A 17 -0.60 2.83 2.58
C ILE A 17 -0.56 1.42 3.17
N LYS A 18 -1.21 1.21 4.32
CA LYS A 18 -1.23 -0.11 4.97
C LYS A 18 -1.96 -1.14 4.11
N VAL A 19 -3.11 -0.79 3.56
CA VAL A 19 -3.85 -1.63 2.62
C VAL A 19 -3.05 -1.88 1.35
N ALA A 20 -2.39 -0.85 0.80
CA ALA A 20 -1.57 -0.97 -0.38
C ALA A 20 -0.47 -2.02 -0.21
N LEU A 21 0.28 -1.95 0.89
CA LEU A 21 1.39 -2.84 1.20
C LEU A 21 0.94 -4.27 1.52
N GLU A 22 -0.05 -4.43 2.40
CA GLU A 22 -0.40 -5.74 2.95
C GLU A 22 -1.41 -6.50 2.07
N VAL A 23 -2.31 -5.79 1.38
CA VAL A 23 -3.41 -6.42 0.63
C VAL A 23 -3.19 -6.33 -0.88
N MET A 24 -2.80 -5.16 -1.37
CA MET A 24 -2.74 -4.89 -2.81
C MET A 24 -1.40 -5.28 -3.44
N GLY A 25 -0.40 -5.64 -2.63
CA GLY A 25 0.91 -6.09 -3.10
C GLY A 25 1.80 -4.95 -3.60
N TYR A 26 1.60 -3.73 -3.07
CA TYR A 26 2.51 -2.63 -3.32
C TYR A 26 3.85 -2.90 -2.64
N MET A 27 4.90 -2.29 -3.18
CA MET A 27 6.24 -2.38 -2.64
C MET A 27 6.97 -1.05 -2.78
N TRP A 28 7.98 -0.88 -1.95
CA TRP A 28 8.83 0.30 -1.98
C TRP A 28 9.85 0.18 -3.12
N PHE A 29 10.03 1.29 -3.83
CA PHE A 29 11.04 1.46 -4.85
C PHE A 29 12.08 2.49 -4.44
N THR A 30 13.28 2.32 -4.98
CA THR A 30 14.35 3.31 -4.99
C THR A 30 14.86 3.47 -6.41
N HIS A 31 15.34 4.66 -6.77
CA HIS A 31 16.00 4.86 -8.06
C HIS A 31 17.23 3.94 -8.20
N LEU A 32 17.45 3.39 -9.38
CA LEU A 32 18.66 2.59 -9.66
C LEU A 32 19.93 3.46 -9.62
N ILE A 33 19.83 4.70 -10.10
CA ILE A 33 20.95 5.64 -10.15
C ILE A 33 20.88 6.55 -8.92
N HIS A 34 21.68 6.22 -7.91
CA HIS A 34 21.87 7.08 -6.75
C HIS A 34 22.92 8.14 -7.05
N PHE A 35 22.50 9.34 -7.44
CA PHE A 35 23.43 10.49 -7.53
C PHE A 35 23.89 10.96 -6.13
N SER A 36 23.05 10.75 -5.10
CA SER A 36 23.36 10.88 -3.67
C SER A 36 22.32 10.13 -2.84
N GLU A 37 22.60 9.88 -1.55
CA GLU A 37 21.59 9.31 -0.63
C GLU A 37 20.35 10.21 -0.47
N GLU A 38 20.52 11.52 -0.65
CA GLU A 38 19.45 12.52 -0.58
C GLU A 38 18.56 12.56 -1.83
N MET A 39 19.06 12.06 -2.97
CA MET A 39 18.36 12.01 -4.26
C MET A 39 17.59 10.70 -4.50
N THR A 40 17.61 9.81 -3.50
CA THR A 40 16.84 8.57 -3.55
C THR A 40 15.35 8.88 -3.38
N VAL A 41 14.64 8.99 -4.50
CA VAL A 41 13.17 9.07 -4.48
C VAL A 41 12.64 7.73 -4.00
N LYS A 42 11.88 7.78 -2.91
CA LYS A 42 11.14 6.65 -2.40
C LYS A 42 9.79 6.69 -3.07
N TRP A 43 9.48 5.63 -3.80
CA TRP A 43 8.21 5.53 -4.48
C TRP A 43 7.49 4.27 -4.02
N LEU A 44 6.26 4.41 -3.54
CA LEU A 44 5.38 3.28 -3.26
C LEU A 44 4.50 3.00 -4.49
N GLY A 45 4.64 1.81 -5.07
CA GLY A 45 3.91 1.41 -6.27
C GLY A 45 3.81 -0.11 -6.43
N THR A 46 3.33 -0.56 -7.59
CA THR A 46 3.08 -1.96 -7.93
C THR A 46 4.16 -2.56 -8.82
N GLN A 47 4.21 -3.89 -8.95
CA GLN A 47 5.15 -4.54 -9.89
C GLN A 47 4.99 -4.01 -11.33
N ALA A 48 3.78 -3.65 -11.75
CA ALA A 48 3.54 -3.06 -13.07
C ALA A 48 4.24 -1.70 -13.23
N ASP A 49 4.25 -0.87 -12.18
CA ASP A 49 4.98 0.41 -12.17
C ASP A 49 6.49 0.19 -12.27
N LEU A 50 7.00 -0.84 -11.58
CA LEU A 50 8.40 -1.23 -11.67
C LEU A 50 8.78 -1.69 -13.08
N ASP A 51 7.95 -2.53 -13.71
CA ASP A 51 8.17 -3.03 -15.07
C ASP A 51 8.10 -1.88 -16.09
N ALA A 52 7.17 -0.95 -15.90
CA ALA A 52 7.02 0.25 -16.73
C ALA A 52 8.20 1.23 -16.61
N SER A 53 8.93 1.20 -15.49
CA SER A 53 10.08 2.09 -15.25
C SER A 53 11.28 1.83 -16.15
N LYS A 54 11.32 0.71 -16.89
CA LYS A 54 12.43 0.32 -17.78
C LYS A 54 13.80 0.36 -17.09
N GLY A 55 13.84 0.02 -15.80
CA GLY A 55 15.08 -0.03 -14.99
C GLY A 55 15.46 1.29 -14.31
N ALA A 56 14.62 2.31 -14.36
CA ALA A 56 14.84 3.54 -13.60
C ALA A 56 14.72 3.32 -12.08
N PHE A 57 13.91 2.34 -11.66
CA PHE A 57 13.67 1.98 -10.28
C PHE A 57 14.01 0.51 -10.00
N VAL A 58 14.27 0.19 -8.73
CA VAL A 58 14.43 -1.17 -8.21
C VAL A 58 13.62 -1.37 -6.94
N ALA A 59 13.10 -2.58 -6.74
CA ALA A 59 12.42 -2.98 -5.52
C ALA A 59 13.38 -2.92 -4.32
N VAL A 60 12.91 -2.30 -3.24
CA VAL A 60 13.63 -2.16 -1.99
C VAL A 60 13.45 -3.43 -1.17
N LYS A 61 14.56 -4.00 -0.70
CA LYS A 61 14.52 -5.15 0.20
C LYS A 61 13.92 -4.76 1.56
N PRO A 62 13.14 -5.63 2.23
CA PRO A 62 12.45 -5.31 3.49
C PRO A 62 13.35 -4.66 4.56
N GLU A 63 14.59 -5.13 4.71
CA GLU A 63 15.56 -4.65 5.68
C GLU A 63 16.00 -3.19 5.45
N LYS A 64 15.90 -2.68 4.21
CA LYS A 64 16.27 -1.29 3.86
C LYS A 64 15.08 -0.33 3.88
N VAL A 65 13.86 -0.83 4.09
CA VAL A 65 12.64 -0.01 4.09
C VAL A 65 12.65 1.01 5.23
N TYR A 66 13.23 0.68 6.39
CA TYR A 66 13.24 1.58 7.55
C TYR A 66 14.07 2.84 7.32
N GLU A 67 15.27 2.69 6.75
CA GLU A 67 16.11 3.83 6.31
C GLU A 67 15.37 4.68 5.28
N LEU A 68 14.61 4.01 4.40
CA LEU A 68 13.72 4.67 3.47
C LEU A 68 12.40 5.20 4.08
N LYS A 69 12.11 5.05 5.36
CA LYS A 69 11.00 5.77 5.99
C LYS A 69 11.45 7.07 6.64
N GLN A 70 12.75 7.21 6.95
CA GLN A 70 13.30 8.35 7.70
C GLN A 70 13.77 9.56 6.86
N ARG A 71 13.60 9.55 5.53
CA ARG A 71 14.01 10.66 4.64
C ARG A 71 12.77 11.43 4.18
N ASP A 72 12.86 12.75 4.12
CA ASP A 72 11.75 13.71 3.98
C ASP A 72 11.08 13.79 2.60
N ARG A 73 11.54 13.06 1.58
CA ARG A 73 10.94 13.05 0.24
C ARG A 73 10.47 11.65 -0.13
N PHE A 74 9.16 11.44 -0.12
CA PHE A 74 8.51 10.24 -0.62
C PHE A 74 7.41 10.66 -1.60
N ASP A 75 7.22 9.86 -2.63
CA ASP A 75 6.08 9.93 -3.53
C ASP A 75 5.34 8.59 -3.46
N GLU A 76 4.05 8.58 -3.70
CA GLU A 76 3.24 7.36 -3.60
C GLU A 76 2.10 7.41 -4.62
N ALA A 77 1.98 6.35 -5.41
CA ALA A 77 0.84 6.16 -6.31
C ALA A 77 -0.24 5.31 -5.63
N VAL A 78 -0.45 5.55 -4.33
CA VAL A 78 -1.44 4.82 -3.52
C VAL A 78 -2.80 5.50 -3.71
N PRO A 79 -3.81 4.77 -4.23
CA PRO A 79 -5.18 5.26 -4.27
C PRO A 79 -5.73 5.52 -2.87
N ASN A 80 -6.72 6.42 -2.80
CA ASN A 80 -7.43 6.77 -1.56
C ASN A 80 -8.39 5.66 -1.11
N TYR A 81 -7.89 4.43 -0.89
CA TYR A 81 -8.69 3.23 -0.68
C TYR A 81 -9.74 3.34 0.43
N SER A 82 -9.44 4.05 1.51
CA SER A 82 -10.28 4.17 2.70
C SER A 82 -11.26 5.33 2.66
N THR A 83 -11.14 6.23 1.68
CA THR A 83 -12.01 7.41 1.55
C THR A 83 -12.74 7.49 0.20
N ASP A 84 -12.24 6.83 -0.83
CA ASP A 84 -12.84 6.71 -2.15
C ASP A 84 -13.45 5.32 -2.35
N LEU A 85 -14.76 5.27 -2.64
CA LEU A 85 -15.49 4.03 -2.86
C LEU A 85 -15.05 3.28 -4.12
N ASP A 86 -14.65 3.97 -5.19
CA ASP A 86 -14.20 3.34 -6.42
C ASP A 86 -12.81 2.72 -6.24
N ALA A 87 -11.93 3.37 -5.48
CA ALA A 87 -10.68 2.77 -5.05
C ALA A 87 -10.93 1.55 -4.14
N ALA A 88 -11.83 1.66 -3.17
CA ALA A 88 -12.18 0.57 -2.26
C ALA A 88 -12.71 -0.68 -2.98
N ARG A 89 -13.42 -0.51 -4.11
CA ARG A 89 -13.88 -1.64 -4.94
C ARG A 89 -12.74 -2.50 -5.46
N GLN A 90 -11.55 -1.94 -5.66
CA GLN A 90 -10.37 -2.71 -6.08
C GLN A 90 -9.89 -3.63 -4.94
N VAL A 91 -9.88 -3.11 -3.71
CA VAL A 91 -9.55 -3.87 -2.50
C VAL A 91 -10.58 -4.98 -2.27
N ALA A 92 -11.87 -4.65 -2.40
CA ALA A 92 -12.96 -5.61 -2.34
C ALA A 92 -12.78 -6.75 -3.37
N GLY A 93 -12.47 -6.40 -4.63
CA GLY A 93 -12.21 -7.37 -5.69
C GLY A 93 -11.02 -8.28 -5.36
N LYS A 94 -9.95 -7.72 -4.79
CA LYS A 94 -8.76 -8.48 -4.37
C LYS A 94 -9.09 -9.54 -3.33
N ILE A 95 -9.87 -9.18 -2.30
CA ILE A 95 -10.23 -10.11 -1.22
C ILE A 95 -11.34 -11.09 -1.62
N LEU A 96 -12.24 -10.71 -2.52
CA LEU A 96 -13.18 -11.66 -3.14
C LEU A 96 -12.44 -12.71 -3.95
N GLY A 97 -11.42 -12.30 -4.71
CA GLY A 97 -10.56 -13.20 -5.48
C GLY A 97 -9.74 -14.17 -4.63
N SER A 98 -9.50 -13.85 -3.35
CA SER A 98 -8.88 -14.77 -2.38
C SER A 98 -9.89 -15.66 -1.63
N GLY A 99 -11.18 -15.61 -2.00
CA GLY A 99 -12.25 -16.43 -1.43
C GLY A 99 -12.95 -15.81 -0.21
N CYS A 100 -12.69 -14.54 0.11
CA CYS A 100 -13.34 -13.85 1.21
C CYS A 100 -14.66 -13.20 0.75
N GLN A 101 -15.76 -13.54 1.42
CA GLN A 101 -17.02 -12.83 1.22
C GLN A 101 -17.03 -11.51 1.99
N ILE A 102 -17.53 -10.46 1.35
CA ILE A 102 -17.76 -9.15 1.93
C ILE A 102 -19.21 -8.75 1.70
N SER A 103 -19.84 -8.20 2.73
CA SER A 103 -21.21 -7.72 2.65
C SER A 103 -21.33 -6.54 1.69
N GLU A 104 -22.48 -6.45 1.00
CA GLU A 104 -22.80 -5.27 0.21
C GLU A 104 -23.08 -4.06 1.11
N GLY A 105 -22.80 -2.85 0.61
CA GLY A 105 -23.09 -1.59 1.31
C GLY A 105 -22.05 -1.15 2.34
N LEU A 106 -20.88 -1.79 2.39
CA LEU A 106 -19.76 -1.35 3.23
C LEU A 106 -19.18 -0.01 2.75
N SER A 107 -18.77 0.84 3.69
CA SER A 107 -17.99 2.05 3.39
C SER A 107 -16.58 1.70 2.92
N ALA A 108 -15.90 2.64 2.25
CA ALA A 108 -14.52 2.49 1.81
C ALA A 108 -13.56 2.10 2.96
N GLU A 109 -13.72 2.75 4.11
CA GLU A 109 -12.99 2.44 5.34
C GLU A 109 -13.25 1.00 5.83
N GLN A 110 -14.51 0.57 5.87
CA GLN A 110 -14.88 -0.75 6.34
C GLN A 110 -14.29 -1.85 5.45
N VAL A 111 -14.31 -1.66 4.12
CA VAL A 111 -13.67 -2.58 3.18
C VAL A 111 -12.18 -2.71 3.46
N CYS A 112 -11.49 -1.58 3.67
CA CYS A 112 -10.06 -1.55 3.99
C CYS A 112 -9.71 -2.28 5.29
N LYS A 113 -10.47 -2.03 6.35
CA LYS A 113 -10.24 -2.65 7.67
C LYS A 113 -10.49 -4.16 7.62
N ILE A 114 -11.57 -4.60 6.99
CA ILE A 114 -11.85 -6.03 6.80
C ILE A 114 -10.74 -6.70 6.00
N ALA A 115 -10.26 -6.05 4.93
CA ALA A 115 -9.18 -6.60 4.12
C ALA A 115 -7.89 -6.81 4.93
N LEU A 116 -7.52 -5.83 5.76
CA LEU A 116 -6.38 -5.93 6.66
C LEU A 116 -6.55 -7.03 7.72
N GLU A 117 -7.74 -7.15 8.30
CA GLU A 117 -8.04 -8.22 9.27
C GLU A 117 -7.84 -9.61 8.65
N LYS A 118 -8.15 -9.78 7.37
CA LYS A 118 -8.05 -11.07 6.68
C LYS A 118 -6.64 -11.48 6.28
N VAL A 119 -5.77 -10.52 6.00
CA VAL A 119 -4.36 -10.81 5.70
C VAL A 119 -3.55 -11.01 7.00
N GLY A 120 -3.99 -10.41 8.11
CA GLY A 120 -3.33 -10.51 9.41
C GLY A 120 -3.68 -11.75 10.25
N CYS A 121 -4.62 -12.59 9.81
CA CYS A 121 -5.00 -13.87 10.43
C CYS A 121 -4.47 -15.06 9.63
#